data_AF-A0A948EGV0-F1
#
_entry.id   AF-A0A948EGV0-F1
#
_cell.length_a   1.000
_cell.length_b   1.000
_cell.length_c   1.000
_cell.angle_alpha   90.00
_cell.angle_beta   90.00
_cell.angle_gamma   90.00
#
_symmetry.space_group_name_H-M   'P 1'
#
loop_
_entity.id
_entity.type
_entity.pdbx_description
1 polymer ?
#
loop_
_entity_poly.entity_id
_entity_poly.type
_entity_poly.pdbx_seq_one_letter_code
_entity_poly.pdbx_strand_id
1 'polypeptide(L)'
;MNGKPGLFETTGGNASEAYLMLRGKGKAVPYAWVKSAQDTRKKKQAELGAKLKEKSLDAVPLLREWEKALERERFYYGLRALYDLEQNGETKL
;
A
#
# COMPACT_ATOMS: atom_id res chain seq x y z
N MET A 1 4.22 20.03 5.33
CA MET A 1 4.56 18.59 5.42
C MET A 1 3.58 17.79 4.56
N ASN A 2 4.01 17.34 3.37
CA ASN A 2 3.19 16.64 2.38
C ASN A 2 3.02 15.14 2.72
N GLY A 3 2.11 14.85 3.65
CA GLY A 3 1.12 13.76 3.61
C GLY A 3 1.48 12.26 3.53
N LYS A 4 2.70 11.80 3.22
CA LYS A 4 2.92 10.36 2.93
C LYS A 4 3.71 9.51 3.94
N PRO A 5 4.73 10.00 4.69
CA PRO A 5 5.58 9.07 5.42
C PRO A 5 4.90 8.63 6.73
N GLY A 6 4.62 7.33 6.84
CA GLY A 6 4.31 6.69 8.11
C GLY A 6 2.87 6.26 8.34
N LEU A 7 1.90 6.52 7.44
CA LEU A 7 0.49 6.20 7.74
C LEU A 7 0.27 4.69 7.88
N PHE A 8 0.89 3.88 7.02
CA PHE A 8 0.87 2.42 7.12
C PHE A 8 1.46 1.95 8.46
N GLU A 9 2.60 2.51 8.87
CA GLU A 9 3.26 2.19 10.14
C GLU A 9 2.43 2.63 11.35
N THR A 10 1.82 3.82 11.26
CA THR A 10 1.06 4.44 12.35
C THR A 10 -0.17 3.61 12.70
N THR A 11 -0.84 3.04 11.70
CA THR A 11 -2.05 2.23 11.90
C THR A 11 -1.79 0.73 11.85
N GLY A 12 -0.52 0.30 11.83
CA GLY A 12 -0.16 -1.12 11.70
C GLY A 12 -0.77 -1.79 10.47
N GLY A 13 -0.95 -1.05 9.37
CA GLY A 13 -1.58 -1.55 8.15
C GLY A 13 -3.12 -1.58 8.19
N ASN A 14 -3.77 -1.00 9.20
CA ASN A 14 -5.23 -0.91 9.26
C ASN A 14 -5.76 0.26 8.40
N ALA A 15 -6.33 -0.06 7.25
CA ALA A 15 -6.86 0.93 6.30
C ALA A 15 -8.10 1.67 6.83
N SER A 16 -8.96 0.99 7.60
CA SER A 16 -10.18 1.60 8.17
C SER A 16 -9.84 2.64 9.23
N GLU A 17 -8.86 2.35 10.09
CA GLU A 17 -8.36 3.30 11.09
C GLU A 17 -7.71 4.51 10.40
N ALA A 18 -6.86 4.27 9.40
CA ALA A 18 -6.25 5.33 8.62
C ALA A 18 -7.30 6.22 7.93
N TYR A 19 -8.36 5.62 7.41
CA TYR A 19 -9.49 6.34 6.81
C TYR A 19 -10.19 7.24 7.84
N LEU A 20 -10.55 6.71 9.01
CA LEU A 20 -11.20 7.50 10.08
C LEU A 20 -10.31 8.66 10.55
N MET A 21 -8.99 8.42 10.67
CA MET A 21 -8.03 9.47 11.04
C MET A 21 -7.95 10.59 10.00
N LEU A 22 -7.96 10.26 8.71
CA LEU A 22 -7.91 11.27 7.64
C LEU A 22 -9.23 12.00 7.48
N ARG A 23 -10.35 11.28 7.56
CA ARG A 23 -11.71 11.83 7.54
C ARG A 23 -11.91 12.86 8.65
N GLY A 24 -11.55 12.52 9.89
CA GLY A 24 -11.64 13.45 11.03
C GLY A 24 -10.77 14.70 10.89
N LYS A 25 -9.77 14.67 10.00
CA LYS A 25 -8.88 15.80 9.69
C LYS A 25 -9.27 16.52 8.39
N GLY A 26 -10.36 16.13 7.73
CA GLY A 26 -10.77 16.66 6.43
C GLY A 26 -9.72 16.46 5.32
N LYS A 27 -8.90 15.41 5.41
CA LYS A 27 -7.80 15.15 4.46
C LYS A 27 -8.25 14.24 3.33
N ALA A 28 -7.95 14.65 2.09
CA ALA A 28 -8.13 13.81 0.92
C ALA A 28 -7.14 12.63 0.89
N VAL A 29 -7.56 11.52 0.26
CA VAL A 29 -6.70 10.35 -0.03
C VAL A 29 -6.34 10.33 -1.52
N PRO A 30 -5.13 10.72 -1.94
CA PRO A 30 -4.78 10.75 -3.36
C PRO A 30 -4.64 9.33 -3.97
N TYR A 31 -5.16 9.12 -5.19
CA TYR A 31 -4.93 7.88 -5.96
C TYR A 31 -3.43 7.60 -6.20
N ALA A 32 -2.61 8.66 -6.27
CA ALA A 32 -1.16 8.56 -6.38
C ALA A 32 -0.51 7.73 -5.24
N TRP A 33 -1.17 7.60 -4.08
CA TRP A 33 -0.67 6.74 -3.01
C TRP A 33 -0.75 5.26 -3.38
N VAL A 34 -1.87 4.83 -3.95
CA VAL A 34 -2.06 3.48 -4.50
C VAL A 34 -1.03 3.22 -5.59
N LYS A 35 -0.90 4.15 -6.55
CA LYS A 35 0.05 4.00 -7.66
C LYS A 35 1.49 3.83 -7.19
N SER A 36 1.99 4.64 -6.26
CA SER A 36 3.36 4.46 -5.77
C SER A 36 3.56 3.17 -4.98
N ALA A 37 2.55 2.71 -4.24
CA ALA A 37 2.63 1.43 -3.53
C ALA A 37 2.68 0.25 -4.52
N GLN A 38 1.86 0.31 -5.58
CA GLN A 38 1.92 -0.62 -6.71
C GLN A 38 3.29 -0.63 -7.38
N ASP A 39 3.84 0.55 -7.68
CA ASP A 39 5.16 0.68 -8.33
C ASP A 39 6.27 0.07 -7.44
N THR A 40 6.19 0.30 -6.13
CA THR A 40 7.13 -0.28 -5.15
C THR A 40 7.04 -1.81 -5.15
N ARG A 41 5.83 -2.36 -5.06
CA ARG A 41 5.60 -3.82 -5.08
C ARG A 41 6.05 -4.44 -6.40
N LYS A 42 5.76 -3.80 -7.54
CA LYS A 42 6.21 -4.27 -8.88
C LYS A 42 7.72 -4.34 -8.99
N LYS A 43 8.43 -3.31 -8.50
CA LYS A 43 9.90 -3.30 -8.45
C LYS A 43 10.42 -4.50 -7.64
N LYS A 44 9.89 -4.71 -6.44
CA LYS A 44 10.26 -5.86 -5.59
C LYS A 44 9.87 -7.20 -6.20
N GLN A 45 8.78 -7.28 -6.95
CA GLN A 45 8.36 -8.50 -7.64
C GLN A 45 9.37 -8.89 -8.72
N ALA A 46 9.92 -7.94 -9.46
CA ALA A 46 10.92 -8.21 -10.49
C ALA A 46 12.22 -8.77 -9.86
N GLU A 47 12.69 -8.14 -8.77
CA GLU A 47 13.86 -8.60 -7.99
C GLU A 47 13.65 -10.01 -7.43
N LEU A 48 12.51 -10.26 -6.77
CA LEU A 48 12.14 -11.56 -6.22
C LEU A 48 12.00 -12.64 -7.30
N GLY A 49 11.34 -12.32 -8.41
CA GLY A 49 11.10 -13.27 -9.50
C GLY A 49 12.39 -13.74 -10.18
N ALA A 50 13.39 -12.88 -10.29
CA ALA A 50 14.72 -13.28 -10.75
C ALA A 50 15.38 -14.26 -9.77
N LYS A 51 15.34 -13.94 -8.46
CA LYS A 51 15.99 -14.76 -7.43
C LYS A 51 15.31 -16.12 -7.22
N LEU A 52 13.98 -16.18 -7.26
CA LEU A 52 13.25 -17.44 -7.09
C LEU A 52 13.56 -18.46 -8.20
N LYS A 53 13.90 -18.01 -9.41
CA LYS A 53 14.32 -18.90 -10.51
C LYS A 53 15.64 -19.62 -10.21
N GLU A 54 16.49 -19.06 -9.35
CA GLU A 54 17.76 -19.67 -8.92
C GLU A 54 17.53 -20.81 -7.90
N LYS A 55 16.31 -21.01 -7.40
CA LYS A 55 15.95 -22.02 -6.38
C LYS A 55 16.81 -21.97 -5.10
N SER A 56 17.30 -20.77 -4.74
CA SER A 56 18.09 -20.54 -3.52
C SER A 56 17.22 -20.01 -2.36
N LEU A 57 17.57 -20.41 -1.13
CA LEU A 57 17.00 -19.87 0.10
C LEU A 57 17.41 -18.41 0.37
N ASP A 58 18.39 -17.89 -0.35
CA ASP A 58 18.79 -16.47 -0.30
C ASP A 58 17.69 -15.53 -0.81
N ALA A 59 16.61 -16.07 -1.39
CA ALA A 59 15.43 -15.31 -1.77
C ALA A 59 14.55 -14.90 -0.57
N VAL A 60 14.73 -15.50 0.61
CA VAL A 60 13.88 -15.26 1.79
C VAL A 60 13.81 -13.77 2.19
N PRO A 61 14.91 -12.99 2.24
CA PRO A 61 14.82 -11.55 2.51
C PRO A 61 14.00 -10.80 1.45
N LEU A 62 14.20 -11.10 0.17
CA LEU A 62 13.45 -10.48 -0.94
C LEU A 62 11.96 -10.85 -0.88
N LEU A 63 11.65 -12.06 -0.44
CA LEU A 63 10.28 -12.53 -0.27
C LEU A 63 9.58 -11.70 0.82
N ARG A 64 10.21 -11.53 1.99
CA ARG A 64 9.69 -10.69 3.08
C ARG A 64 9.52 -9.23 2.67
N GLU A 65 10.46 -8.68 1.90
CA GLU A 65 10.34 -7.31 1.38
C GLU A 65 9.16 -7.17 0.41
N TRP A 66 8.97 -8.16 -0.47
CA TRP A 66 7.85 -8.19 -1.40
C TRP A 66 6.50 -8.33 -0.68
N GLU A 67 6.41 -9.21 0.33
CA GLU A 67 5.22 -9.38 1.16
C GLU A 67 4.84 -8.07 1.85
N LYS A 68 5.81 -7.40 2.48
CA LYS A 68 5.58 -6.09 3.12
C LYS A 68 5.16 -5.02 2.12
N ALA A 69 5.72 -5.03 0.91
CA ALA A 69 5.30 -4.12 -0.15
C ALA A 69 3.86 -4.41 -0.63
N LEU A 70 3.48 -5.69 -0.71
CA LEU A 70 2.12 -6.13 -1.06
C LEU A 70 1.10 -5.72 0.01
N GLU A 71 1.43 -5.89 1.29
CA GLU A 71 0.59 -5.43 2.41
C GLU A 71 0.37 -3.92 2.34
N ARG A 72 1.44 -3.16 2.10
CA ARG A 72 1.37 -1.71 1.96
C ARG A 72 0.52 -1.29 0.75
N GLU A 73 0.61 -2.00 -0.37
CA GLU A 73 -0.27 -1.76 -1.52
C GLU A 73 -1.74 -1.98 -1.16
N ARG A 74 -2.08 -3.12 -0.54
CA ARG A 74 -3.45 -3.44 -0.10
C ARG A 74 -3.99 -2.40 0.87
N PHE A 75 -3.16 -1.93 1.78
CA PHE A 75 -3.52 -0.86 2.71
C PHE A 75 -3.93 0.43 1.98
N TYR A 76 -3.10 0.94 1.07
CA TYR A 76 -3.42 2.18 0.35
C TYR A 76 -4.60 2.01 -0.61
N TYR A 77 -4.74 0.81 -1.21
CA TYR A 77 -5.91 0.45 -2.01
C TYR A 77 -7.18 0.54 -1.18
N GLY A 78 -7.24 -0.16 -0.04
CA GLY A 78 -8.42 -0.16 0.84
C GLY A 78 -8.74 1.24 1.37
N LEU A 79 -7.71 2.00 1.76
CA LEU A 79 -7.87 3.38 2.20
C LEU A 79 -8.49 4.27 1.11
N ARG A 80 -8.03 4.14 -0.14
CA ARG A 80 -8.59 4.90 -1.26
C ARG A 80 -10.00 4.44 -1.62
N ALA A 81 -10.28 3.14 -1.55
CA ALA A 81 -11.61 2.59 -1.80
C ALA A 81 -12.64 3.18 -0.81
N LEU A 82 -12.31 3.21 0.49
CA LEU A 82 -13.17 3.80 1.52
C LEU A 82 -13.43 5.28 1.26
N TYR A 83 -12.39 6.02 0.88
CA TYR A 83 -12.52 7.43 0.52
C TYR A 83 -13.42 7.62 -0.72
N ASP A 84 -13.24 6.81 -1.77
CA ASP A 84 -14.06 6.88 -2.99
C ASP A 84 -15.53 6.56 -2.72
N LEU A 85 -15.79 5.55 -1.88
CA LEU A 85 -17.14 5.20 -1.44
C LEU A 85 -17.82 6.35 -0.68
N GLU A 86 -17.09 7.05 0.20
CA GLU A 86 -17.65 8.22 0.89
C GLU A 86 -18.00 9.36 -0.08
N GLN A 87 -17.13 9.62 -1.06
CA GLN A 87 -17.30 10.77 -1.95
C GLN A 87 -18.31 10.51 -3.06
N ASN A 88 -18.34 9.30 -3.61
CA ASN A 88 -19.05 9.00 -4.86
C ASN A 88 -20.04 7.83 -4.74
N GLY A 89 -20.05 7.08 -3.63
CA GLY A 89 -20.83 5.85 -3.49
C GLY A 89 -20.31 4.66 -4.30
N GLU A 90 -19.24 4.84 -5.08
CA GLU A 90 -18.60 3.83 -5.92
C GLU A 90 -17.08 3.95 -5.86
N THR A 91 -16.37 2.89 -6.28
CA THR A 91 -14.91 2.87 -6.41
C THR A 91 -14.52 2.68 -7.87
N LYS A 92 -13.52 3.44 -8.34
CA LYS A 92 -12.96 3.34 -9.71
C LYS A 92 -11.62 2.58 -9.75
N LEU A 93 -11.21 2.02 -8.61
CA LEU A 93 -9.99 1.22 -8.45
C LEU A 93 -10.06 -0.11 -9.22
#